data_AF-A0A495LJK6-F1
#
_entry.id   AF-A0A495LJK6-F1
#
_cell.length_a   1.000
_cell.length_b   1.000
_cell.length_c   1.000
_cell.angle_alpha   90.00
_cell.angle_beta   90.00
_cell.angle_gamma   90.00
#
_symmetry.space_group_name_H-M   'P 1'
#
loop_
_entity.id
_entity.type
_entity.pdbx_description
1 polymer ?
#
loop_
_entity_poly.entity_id
_entity_poly.type
_entity_poly.pdbx_seq_one_letter_code
_entity_poly.pdbx_strand_id
1 'polypeptide(L)'
;MNTPLKILILEDNKNDADLLQRELKKSGFIFTAEIVETRKAYENALDNFKPDIILSDYHLPSFDGATAFLIKKKKCPSIPFIIVSGAIGEENAVELIKNGVTDYTIKDRLFTLPPKITRSLKEAEEKKENREANQRFSLATCASNDIIYEWKINDGAIWRNDAYYNLLGIKKEKEWLDLASWTNSIHPDDHASVTKSLTAFFESKEIFWSSEYRFLDNKGKVYYFTDRGYLLRDQNGKPFRMIGAVADITNLKNNIIQLKEMLFMTSHRVRVPIANILGLSDTLDESIADPTELKKIVEFIKLSAINLEEFTHELNHFIQNSKDQAENKIQK
;
A
#
# COMPACT_ATOMS: atom_id res chain seq x y z
N MET A 1 -21.57 -2.50 -21.93
CA MET A 1 -21.45 -2.98 -23.32
C MET A 1 -20.85 -4.38 -23.24
N ASN A 2 -21.62 -5.43 -23.59
CA ASN A 2 -21.15 -6.81 -23.52
C ASN A 2 -20.20 -7.07 -24.70
N THR A 3 -18.89 -6.97 -24.46
CA THR A 3 -17.90 -7.49 -25.39
C THR A 3 -18.15 -8.99 -25.59
N PRO A 4 -18.18 -9.48 -26.85
CA PRO A 4 -18.37 -10.90 -27.11
C PRO A 4 -17.21 -11.70 -26.50
N LEU A 5 -17.54 -12.80 -25.82
CA LEU A 5 -16.57 -13.72 -25.24
C LEU A 5 -15.64 -14.28 -26.32
N LYS A 6 -14.34 -14.28 -26.11
CA LYS A 6 -13.37 -14.84 -27.05
C LYS A 6 -13.04 -16.28 -26.68
N ILE A 7 -13.44 -17.22 -27.54
CA ILE A 7 -13.23 -18.66 -27.30
C ILE A 7 -12.21 -19.20 -28.30
N LEU A 8 -11.08 -19.70 -27.81
CA LEU A 8 -10.15 -20.44 -28.65
C LEU A 8 -10.52 -21.92 -28.59
N ILE A 9 -10.81 -22.51 -29.75
CA ILE A 9 -11.17 -23.93 -29.87
C ILE A 9 -10.00 -24.65 -30.55
N LEU A 10 -9.35 -25.56 -29.83
CA LEU A 10 -8.33 -26.45 -30.36
C LEU A 10 -8.98 -27.79 -30.72
N GLU A 11 -9.28 -28.00 -31.99
CA GLU A 11 -10.08 -29.12 -32.50
C GLU A 11 -9.77 -29.33 -33.99
N ASP A 12 -9.40 -30.55 -34.40
CA ASP A 12 -9.11 -30.91 -35.78
C ASP A 12 -10.35 -31.41 -36.54
N ASN A 13 -11.39 -31.84 -35.83
CA ASN A 13 -12.64 -32.26 -36.45
C ASN A 13 -13.63 -31.09 -36.56
N LYS A 14 -13.84 -30.61 -37.79
CA LYS A 14 -14.79 -29.53 -38.08
C LYS A 14 -16.21 -29.78 -37.56
N ASN A 15 -16.71 -31.02 -37.61
CA ASN A 15 -18.05 -31.33 -37.13
C ASN A 15 -18.15 -31.18 -35.60
N ASP A 16 -17.10 -31.55 -34.87
CA ASP A 16 -17.04 -31.42 -33.42
C ASP A 16 -16.93 -29.95 -33.00
N ALA A 17 -16.12 -29.16 -33.73
CA ALA A 17 -16.04 -27.71 -33.56
C ALA A 17 -17.40 -27.01 -33.82
N ASP A 18 -18.13 -27.43 -34.85
CA ASP A 18 -19.46 -26.90 -35.17
C ASP A 18 -20.50 -27.30 -34.10
N LEU A 19 -20.43 -28.53 -33.57
CA LEU A 19 -21.27 -29.00 -32.46
C LEU A 19 -21.04 -28.17 -31.19
N LEU A 20 -19.79 -27.92 -30.83
CA LEU A 20 -19.41 -27.06 -29.70
C LEU A 20 -20.02 -25.66 -29.85
N GLN A 21 -19.81 -25.03 -31.00
CA GLN A 21 -20.36 -23.70 -31.26
C GLN A 21 -21.89 -23.68 -31.19
N ARG A 22 -22.56 -24.71 -31.72
CA ARG A 22 -24.03 -24.80 -31.70
C ARG A 22 -24.56 -24.88 -30.28
N GLU A 23 -23.94 -25.70 -29.43
CA GLU A 23 -24.35 -25.82 -28.03
C GLU A 23 -24.17 -24.51 -27.27
N LEU A 24 -23.03 -23.83 -27.45
CA LEU A 24 -22.77 -22.53 -26.81
C LEU A 24 -23.77 -21.44 -27.27
N LYS A 25 -24.09 -21.40 -28.56
CA LYS A 25 -25.11 -20.49 -29.11
C LYS A 25 -26.49 -20.79 -28.53
N LYS A 26 -26.86 -22.07 -28.43
CA LYS A 26 -28.13 -22.51 -27.85
C LYS A 26 -28.27 -22.10 -26.38
N SER A 27 -27.16 -22.06 -25.64
CA SER A 27 -27.13 -21.59 -24.25
C SER A 27 -27.08 -20.06 -24.10
N GLY A 28 -27.16 -19.30 -25.19
CA GLY A 28 -27.25 -17.84 -25.17
C GLY A 28 -25.91 -17.10 -25.05
N PHE A 29 -24.77 -17.78 -25.23
CA PHE A 29 -23.47 -17.09 -25.26
C PHE A 29 -23.35 -16.19 -26.48
N ILE A 30 -22.91 -14.95 -26.25
CA ILE A 30 -22.47 -14.03 -27.29
C ILE A 30 -20.94 -14.13 -27.34
N PHE A 31 -20.40 -14.74 -28.40
CA PHE A 31 -18.96 -15.04 -28.49
C PHE A 31 -18.42 -14.91 -29.91
N THR A 32 -17.10 -14.70 -29.99
CA THR A 32 -16.29 -14.91 -31.19
C THR A 32 -15.39 -16.12 -30.94
N ALA A 33 -15.36 -17.07 -31.87
CA ALA A 33 -14.49 -18.24 -31.75
C ALA A 33 -13.42 -18.26 -32.84
N GLU A 34 -12.20 -18.63 -32.46
CA GLU A 34 -11.12 -18.98 -33.37
C GLU A 34 -10.85 -20.48 -33.24
N ILE A 35 -10.94 -21.22 -34.35
CA ILE A 35 -10.69 -22.66 -34.39
C ILE A 35 -9.29 -22.89 -34.94
N VAL A 36 -8.50 -23.67 -34.23
CA VAL A 36 -7.12 -24.01 -34.59
C VAL A 36 -6.89 -25.50 -34.44
N GLU A 37 -6.03 -26.05 -35.30
CA GLU A 37 -5.79 -27.51 -35.35
C GLU A 37 -4.33 -27.86 -35.03
N THR A 38 -3.42 -26.89 -35.20
CA THR A 38 -1.97 -27.10 -35.09
C THR A 38 -1.39 -26.32 -33.92
N ARG A 39 -0.29 -26.83 -33.35
CA ARG A 39 0.46 -26.13 -32.30
C ARG A 39 0.83 -24.70 -32.68
N LYS A 40 1.30 -24.48 -33.91
CA LYS A 40 1.71 -23.15 -34.39
C LYS A 40 0.53 -22.19 -34.44
N ALA A 41 -0.63 -22.64 -34.92
CA ALA A 41 -1.85 -21.83 -34.94
C ALA A 41 -2.34 -21.54 -33.52
N TYR A 42 -2.32 -22.51 -32.62
CA TYR A 42 -2.67 -22.34 -31.21
C TYR A 42 -1.77 -21.32 -30.51
N GLU A 43 -0.45 -21.44 -30.63
CA GLU A 43 0.49 -20.48 -30.03
C GLU A 43 0.30 -19.06 -30.59
N ASN A 44 0.00 -18.93 -31.89
CA ASN A 44 -0.29 -17.66 -32.54
C ASN A 44 -1.61 -17.03 -32.03
N ALA A 45 -2.66 -17.85 -31.88
CA ALA A 45 -3.95 -17.41 -31.36
C ALA A 45 -3.82 -16.92 -29.90
N LEU A 46 -3.01 -17.58 -29.07
CA LEU A 46 -2.78 -17.11 -27.70
C LEU A 46 -2.20 -15.68 -27.65
N ASP A 47 -1.31 -15.34 -28.58
CA ASP A 47 -0.64 -14.04 -28.60
C ASP A 47 -1.51 -12.94 -29.24
N ASN A 48 -2.23 -13.27 -30.33
CA ASN A 48 -2.94 -12.30 -31.17
C ASN A 48 -4.45 -12.25 -30.93
N PHE A 49 -5.12 -13.41 -30.82
CA PHE A 49 -6.56 -13.46 -30.56
C PHE A 49 -6.88 -13.06 -29.12
N LYS A 50 -5.99 -13.46 -28.19
CA LYS A 50 -6.11 -13.25 -26.73
C LYS A 50 -7.46 -13.77 -26.21
N PRO A 51 -7.62 -15.11 -26.16
CA PRO A 51 -8.88 -15.71 -25.75
C PRO A 51 -9.19 -15.46 -24.28
N ASP A 52 -10.47 -15.44 -23.95
CA ASP A 52 -10.96 -15.42 -22.57
C ASP A 52 -11.08 -16.84 -22.00
N ILE A 53 -11.22 -17.85 -22.87
CA ILE A 53 -11.26 -19.27 -22.51
C ILE A 53 -10.76 -20.13 -23.66
N ILE A 54 -10.17 -21.28 -23.32
CA ILE A 54 -9.70 -22.28 -24.27
C ILE A 54 -10.49 -23.57 -24.09
N LEU A 55 -11.05 -24.08 -25.18
CA LEU A 55 -11.68 -25.39 -25.28
C LEU A 55 -10.78 -26.27 -26.14
N SER A 56 -10.35 -27.42 -25.63
CA SER A 56 -9.37 -28.25 -26.32
C SER A 56 -9.86 -29.68 -26.43
N ASP A 57 -9.84 -30.27 -27.62
CA ASP A 57 -9.76 -31.73 -27.70
C ASP A 57 -8.45 -32.19 -27.07
N TYR A 58 -8.48 -33.39 -26.53
CA TYR A 58 -7.33 -34.06 -25.98
C TYR A 58 -6.51 -34.76 -27.07
N HIS A 59 -7.16 -35.44 -28.01
CA HIS A 59 -6.49 -36.26 -29.02
C HIS A 59 -6.52 -35.59 -30.39
N LEU A 60 -5.50 -34.78 -30.70
CA LEU A 60 -5.29 -34.28 -32.06
C LEU A 60 -4.09 -34.99 -32.72
N PRO A 61 -4.09 -35.21 -34.05
CA PRO A 61 -3.10 -36.04 -34.75
C PRO A 61 -1.63 -35.65 -34.56
N SER A 62 -1.34 -34.37 -34.33
CA SER A 62 0.03 -33.84 -34.26
C SER A 62 0.31 -32.98 -33.01
N PHE A 63 -0.68 -32.80 -32.13
CA PHE A 63 -0.59 -31.87 -31.01
C PHE A 63 -1.65 -32.18 -29.94
N ASP A 64 -1.30 -32.83 -28.85
CA ASP A 64 -2.28 -33.18 -27.82
C ASP A 64 -2.69 -32.01 -26.91
N GLY A 65 -3.88 -32.13 -26.30
CA GLY A 65 -4.43 -31.14 -25.39
C GLY A 65 -3.62 -30.97 -24.09
N ALA A 66 -2.87 -32.00 -23.66
CA ALA A 66 -2.00 -31.91 -22.49
C ALA A 66 -0.82 -30.95 -22.74
N THR A 67 -0.20 -31.04 -23.90
CA THR A 67 0.87 -30.13 -24.35
C THR A 67 0.32 -28.72 -24.54
N ALA A 68 -0.89 -28.58 -25.11
CA ALA A 68 -1.56 -27.29 -25.24
C ALA A 68 -1.82 -26.61 -23.88
N PHE A 69 -2.20 -27.39 -22.87
CA PHE A 69 -2.35 -26.91 -21.50
C PHE A 69 -1.02 -26.42 -20.90
N LEU A 70 0.07 -27.16 -21.07
CA LEU A 70 1.40 -26.76 -20.57
C LEU A 70 1.88 -25.44 -21.22
N ILE A 71 1.64 -25.27 -22.52
CA ILE A 71 1.96 -24.02 -23.24
C ILE A 71 1.17 -22.86 -22.64
N LYS A 72 -0.15 -23.04 -22.48
CA LYS A 72 -1.03 -22.05 -21.86
C LYS A 72 -0.58 -21.72 -20.43
N LYS A 73 -0.20 -22.72 -19.64
CA LYS A 73 0.21 -22.55 -18.23
C LYS A 73 1.41 -21.61 -18.12
N LYS A 74 2.31 -21.65 -19.11
CA LYS A 74 3.47 -20.76 -19.20
C LYS A 74 3.13 -19.37 -19.75
N LYS A 75 2.38 -19.28 -20.85
CA LYS A 75 2.10 -18.02 -21.55
C LYS A 75 1.00 -17.18 -20.90
N CYS A 76 -0.09 -17.81 -20.49
CA CYS A 76 -1.32 -17.16 -20.06
C CYS A 76 -1.99 -17.93 -18.91
N PRO A 77 -1.34 -18.02 -17.74
CA PRO A 77 -1.76 -18.90 -16.65
C PRO A 77 -3.18 -18.64 -16.13
N SER A 78 -3.68 -17.41 -16.27
CA SER A 78 -5.00 -16.99 -15.76
C SER A 78 -6.20 -17.40 -16.62
N ILE A 79 -5.99 -17.77 -17.89
CA ILE A 79 -7.10 -18.10 -18.81
C ILE A 79 -7.69 -19.47 -18.42
N PRO A 80 -9.00 -19.69 -18.36
CA PRO A 80 -9.56 -21.04 -18.19
C PRO A 80 -9.21 -21.98 -19.36
N PHE A 81 -8.92 -23.24 -19.06
CA PHE A 81 -8.66 -24.28 -20.06
C PHE A 81 -9.54 -25.50 -19.75
N ILE A 82 -10.48 -25.80 -20.65
CA ILE A 82 -11.41 -26.92 -20.53
C ILE A 82 -11.12 -27.94 -21.62
N ILE A 83 -10.95 -29.20 -21.22
CA ILE A 83 -10.77 -30.29 -22.17
C ILE A 83 -12.15 -30.83 -22.59
N VAL A 84 -12.33 -31.08 -23.88
CA VAL A 84 -13.55 -31.65 -24.46
C VAL A 84 -13.20 -32.91 -25.27
N SER A 85 -13.41 -34.11 -24.72
CA SER A 85 -12.97 -35.35 -25.36
C SER A 85 -14.09 -36.37 -25.58
N GLY A 86 -13.97 -37.20 -26.62
CA GLY A 86 -14.97 -38.22 -26.96
C GLY A 86 -14.75 -39.60 -26.33
N ALA A 87 -13.53 -39.95 -25.89
CA ALA A 87 -13.19 -41.34 -25.55
C ALA A 87 -12.29 -41.51 -24.32
N ILE A 88 -12.11 -40.47 -23.51
CA ILE A 88 -11.26 -40.59 -22.32
C ILE A 88 -12.02 -41.36 -21.23
N GLY A 89 -11.45 -42.50 -20.82
CA GLY A 89 -11.81 -43.19 -19.58
C GLY A 89 -11.52 -42.29 -18.36
N GLU A 90 -12.34 -42.39 -17.32
CA GLU A 90 -12.30 -41.53 -16.13
C GLU A 90 -10.89 -41.39 -15.50
N GLU A 91 -10.01 -42.39 -15.66
CA GLU A 91 -8.65 -42.41 -15.12
C GLU A 91 -7.75 -41.27 -15.64
N ASN A 92 -7.77 -40.96 -16.94
CA ASN A 92 -6.93 -39.87 -17.48
C ASN A 92 -7.49 -38.47 -17.14
N ALA A 93 -8.80 -38.35 -16.90
CA ALA A 93 -9.42 -37.09 -16.49
C ALA A 93 -8.95 -36.67 -15.08
N VAL A 94 -8.75 -37.62 -14.17
CA VAL A 94 -8.23 -37.37 -12.82
C VAL A 94 -6.81 -36.81 -12.87
N GLU A 95 -5.95 -37.35 -13.74
CA GLU A 95 -4.57 -36.89 -13.88
C GLU A 95 -4.50 -35.45 -14.44
N LEU A 96 -5.37 -35.11 -15.38
CA LEU A 96 -5.45 -33.76 -15.95
C LEU A 96 -5.91 -32.72 -14.93
N ILE A 97 -6.88 -33.08 -14.09
CA ILE A 97 -7.32 -32.22 -12.97
C ILE A 97 -6.19 -32.06 -11.96
N LYS A 98 -5.48 -33.14 -11.60
CA LYS A 98 -4.29 -33.06 -10.72
C LYS A 98 -3.20 -32.15 -11.28
N ASN A 99 -3.04 -32.09 -12.60
CA ASN A 99 -2.07 -31.24 -13.28
C ASN A 99 -2.51 -29.76 -13.42
N GLY A 100 -3.77 -29.44 -13.07
CA GLY A 100 -4.30 -28.08 -12.95
C GLY A 100 -5.15 -27.61 -14.14
N VAL A 101 -5.66 -28.54 -14.96
CA VAL A 101 -6.71 -28.23 -15.96
C VAL A 101 -7.95 -27.69 -15.24
N THR A 102 -8.60 -26.69 -15.83
CA THR A 102 -9.70 -25.99 -15.16
C THR A 102 -10.96 -26.85 -15.05
N ASP A 103 -11.32 -27.55 -16.12
CA ASP A 103 -12.42 -28.51 -16.12
C ASP A 103 -12.31 -29.48 -17.32
N TYR A 104 -13.19 -30.47 -17.38
CA TYR A 104 -13.25 -31.49 -18.42
C TYR A 104 -14.70 -31.81 -18.80
N THR A 105 -15.00 -31.96 -20.09
CA THR A 105 -16.34 -32.36 -20.58
C THR A 105 -16.23 -33.47 -21.62
N ILE A 106 -17.19 -34.40 -21.61
CA ILE A 106 -17.26 -35.46 -22.62
C ILE A 106 -18.08 -34.95 -23.82
N LYS A 107 -17.67 -35.27 -25.06
CA LYS A 107 -18.37 -34.87 -26.30
C LYS A 107 -19.84 -35.33 -26.36
N ASP A 108 -20.20 -36.40 -25.65
CA ASP A 108 -21.60 -36.86 -25.53
C ASP A 108 -22.45 -36.02 -24.56
N ARG A 109 -21.83 -35.17 -23.75
CA ARG A 109 -22.47 -34.36 -22.71
C ARG A 109 -22.13 -32.88 -22.82
N LEU A 110 -22.07 -32.34 -24.04
CA LEU A 110 -21.77 -30.92 -24.30
C LEU A 110 -22.73 -29.95 -23.58
N PHE A 111 -23.96 -30.36 -23.28
CA PHE A 111 -24.91 -29.55 -22.49
C PHE A 111 -24.38 -29.18 -21.08
N THR A 112 -23.35 -29.88 -20.58
CA THR A 112 -22.69 -29.57 -19.31
C THR A 112 -21.58 -28.52 -19.45
N LEU A 113 -21.15 -28.19 -20.66
CA LEU A 113 -20.08 -27.22 -20.93
C LEU A 113 -20.48 -25.77 -20.59
N PRO A 114 -21.68 -25.27 -20.95
CA PRO A 114 -22.14 -23.90 -20.61
C PRO A 114 -21.98 -23.50 -19.13
N PRO A 115 -22.46 -24.28 -18.13
CA PRO A 115 -22.28 -23.91 -16.73
C PRO A 115 -20.82 -23.97 -16.29
N LYS A 116 -19.99 -24.85 -16.89
CA LYS A 116 -18.56 -24.95 -16.59
C LYS A 116 -17.79 -23.73 -17.09
N ILE A 117 -18.04 -23.31 -18.33
CA ILE A 117 -17.47 -22.08 -18.89
C ILE A 117 -17.81 -20.88 -17.99
N THR A 118 -19.08 -20.75 -17.62
CA THR A 118 -19.55 -19.64 -16.77
C THR A 118 -18.82 -19.63 -15.42
N ARG A 119 -18.72 -20.79 -14.75
CA ARG A 119 -18.01 -20.93 -13.48
C ARG A 119 -16.54 -20.56 -13.64
N SER A 120 -15.86 -21.15 -14.61
CA SER A 120 -14.41 -20.98 -14.79
C SER A 120 -14.03 -19.54 -15.15
N LEU A 121 -14.84 -18.85 -15.95
CA LEU A 121 -14.64 -17.44 -16.27
C LEU A 121 -14.80 -16.56 -15.03
N LYS A 122 -15.83 -16.83 -14.21
CA LYS A 122 -16.06 -16.10 -12.96
C LYS A 122 -14.88 -16.26 -12.00
N GLU A 123 -14.41 -17.49 -11.78
CA GLU A 123 -13.26 -17.78 -10.91
C GLU A 123 -11.96 -17.12 -11.43
N ALA A 124 -11.77 -17.09 -12.75
CA ALA A 124 -10.62 -16.43 -13.35
C ALA A 124 -10.66 -14.91 -13.16
N GLU A 125 -11.83 -14.28 -13.31
CA GLU A 125 -11.99 -12.84 -13.09
C GLU A 125 -11.80 -12.48 -11.61
N GLU A 126 -12.44 -13.20 -10.68
CA GLU A 126 -12.26 -12.98 -9.23
C GLU A 126 -10.77 -13.09 -8.83
N LYS A 127 -10.05 -14.06 -9.39
CA LYS A 127 -8.62 -14.23 -9.13
C LYS A 127 -7.79 -13.08 -9.71
N LYS A 128 -8.17 -12.55 -10.87
CA LYS A 128 -7.51 -11.40 -11.50
C LYS A 128 -7.77 -10.13 -10.71
N GLU A 129 -9.02 -9.84 -10.36
CA GLU A 129 -9.41 -8.69 -9.53
C GLU A 129 -8.68 -8.70 -8.19
N ASN A 130 -8.62 -9.86 -7.52
CA ASN A 130 -7.90 -9.99 -6.25
C ASN A 130 -6.39 -9.74 -6.43
N ARG A 131 -5.79 -10.21 -7.53
CA ARG A 131 -4.38 -9.94 -7.84
C ARG A 131 -4.12 -8.46 -8.08
N GLU A 132 -4.97 -7.78 -8.85
CA GLU A 132 -4.87 -6.35 -9.12
C GLU A 132 -5.10 -5.51 -7.87
N ALA A 133 -6.07 -5.88 -7.03
CA ALA A 133 -6.33 -5.25 -5.74
C ALA A 133 -5.13 -5.38 -4.80
N ASN A 134 -4.55 -6.58 -4.68
CA ASN A 134 -3.34 -6.81 -3.88
C ASN A 134 -2.13 -6.04 -4.43
N GLN A 135 -1.95 -5.98 -5.74
CA GLN A 135 -0.89 -5.17 -6.35
C GLN A 135 -1.08 -3.68 -6.08
N ARG A 136 -2.30 -3.17 -6.23
CA ARG A 136 -2.63 -1.76 -5.94
C ARG A 136 -2.38 -1.44 -4.47
N PHE A 137 -2.79 -2.34 -3.57
CA PHE A 137 -2.51 -2.21 -2.14
C PHE A 137 -1.00 -2.18 -1.87
N SER A 138 -0.23 -3.15 -2.38
CA SER A 138 1.23 -3.16 -2.24
C SER A 138 1.88 -1.86 -2.75
N LEU A 139 1.51 -1.40 -3.95
CA LEU A 139 2.06 -0.17 -4.51
C LEU A 139 1.72 1.06 -3.66
N ALA A 140 0.49 1.16 -3.14
CA ALA A 140 0.09 2.24 -2.24
C ALA A 140 0.94 2.25 -0.96
N THR A 141 1.18 1.08 -0.36
CA THR A 141 2.01 0.96 0.85
C THR A 141 3.48 1.28 0.60
N CYS A 142 4.02 0.91 -0.57
CA CYS A 142 5.38 1.30 -0.96
C CYS A 142 5.50 2.81 -1.20
N ALA A 143 4.48 3.45 -1.76
CA ALA A 143 4.50 4.88 -2.06
C ALA A 143 4.47 5.76 -0.80
N SER A 144 3.74 5.35 0.25
CA SER A 144 3.77 6.06 1.55
C SER A 144 4.98 5.68 2.41
N ASN A 145 5.67 4.59 2.06
CA ASN A 145 6.74 3.97 2.85
C ASN A 145 6.29 3.64 4.29
N ASP A 146 4.98 3.41 4.46
CA ASP A 146 4.40 3.06 5.75
C ASP A 146 4.75 1.62 6.12
N ILE A 147 4.99 1.41 7.40
CA ILE A 147 5.13 0.08 7.97
C ILE A 147 3.73 -0.50 8.14
N ILE A 148 3.42 -1.57 7.41
CA ILE A 148 2.19 -2.31 7.61
C ILE A 148 2.47 -3.46 8.58
N TYR A 149 1.59 -3.63 9.55
CA TYR A 149 1.66 -4.76 10.47
C TYR A 149 0.36 -5.53 10.56
N GLU A 150 0.50 -6.80 10.89
CA GLU A 150 -0.58 -7.66 11.34
C GLU A 150 -0.19 -8.27 12.67
N TRP A 151 -1.03 -8.11 13.69
CA TRP A 151 -0.87 -8.76 14.97
C TRP A 151 -1.97 -9.80 15.17
N LYS A 152 -1.55 -11.07 15.30
CA LYS A 152 -2.39 -12.17 15.74
C LYS A 152 -2.36 -12.22 17.26
N ILE A 153 -3.40 -11.68 17.88
CA ILE A 153 -3.45 -11.41 19.32
C ILE A 153 -3.36 -12.73 20.11
N ASN A 154 -4.08 -13.76 19.67
CA ASN A 154 -4.09 -15.06 20.34
C ASN A 154 -2.73 -15.77 20.30
N ASP A 155 -1.94 -15.52 19.24
CA ASP A 155 -0.63 -16.15 19.04
C ASP A 155 0.51 -15.30 19.63
N GLY A 156 0.21 -14.07 20.07
CA GLY A 156 1.23 -13.10 20.48
C GLY A 156 2.17 -12.66 19.36
N ALA A 157 1.82 -12.94 18.10
CA ALA A 157 2.71 -12.86 16.96
C ALA A 157 2.39 -11.66 16.05
N ILE A 158 3.39 -10.84 15.74
CA ILE A 158 3.29 -9.68 14.86
C ILE A 158 4.13 -9.88 13.60
N TRP A 159 3.49 -9.68 12.46
CA TRP A 159 4.09 -9.61 11.12
C TRP A 159 4.24 -8.15 10.71
N ARG A 160 5.29 -7.83 9.95
CA ARG A 160 5.54 -6.50 9.38
C ARG A 160 6.01 -6.62 7.93
N ASN A 161 5.60 -5.68 7.08
CA ASN A 161 6.10 -5.60 5.71
C ASN A 161 7.57 -5.16 5.65
N ASP A 162 8.15 -5.17 4.44
CA ASP A 162 9.57 -4.87 4.22
C ASP A 162 9.96 -3.43 4.60
N ALA A 163 9.00 -2.48 4.61
CA ALA A 163 9.25 -1.08 4.99
C ALA A 163 9.85 -0.97 6.41
N TYR A 164 9.43 -1.82 7.34
CA TYR A 164 9.98 -1.88 8.70
C TYR A 164 11.48 -2.21 8.71
N TYR A 165 11.84 -3.25 7.98
CA TYR A 165 13.21 -3.76 7.92
C TYR A 165 14.12 -2.76 7.19
N ASN A 166 13.61 -2.16 6.10
CA ASN A 166 14.33 -1.15 5.32
C ASN A 166 14.56 0.13 6.13
N LEU A 167 13.54 0.63 6.84
CA LEU A 167 13.65 1.84 7.66
C LEU A 167 14.71 1.70 8.77
N LEU A 168 14.72 0.54 9.43
CA LEU A 168 15.64 0.28 10.54
C LEU A 168 17.01 -0.27 10.09
N GLY A 169 17.16 -0.61 8.80
CA GLY A 169 18.38 -1.22 8.26
C GLY A 169 18.70 -2.59 8.87
N ILE A 170 17.67 -3.38 9.19
CA ILE A 170 17.79 -4.71 9.79
C ILE A 170 17.38 -5.80 8.79
N LYS A 171 18.00 -6.98 8.88
CA LYS A 171 17.63 -8.12 8.03
C LYS A 171 16.41 -8.83 8.59
N LYS A 172 15.48 -9.22 7.71
CA LYS A 172 14.35 -10.08 8.06
C LYS A 172 14.81 -11.52 8.27
N GLU A 173 14.89 -11.96 9.52
CA GLU A 173 15.25 -13.33 9.89
C GLU A 173 14.03 -14.24 10.09
N LYS A 174 12.95 -13.67 10.63
CA LYS A 174 11.68 -14.36 10.89
C LYS A 174 10.52 -13.58 10.32
N GLU A 175 9.52 -14.32 9.85
CA GLU A 175 8.30 -13.74 9.29
C GLU A 175 7.40 -13.15 10.38
N TRP A 176 7.30 -13.83 11.52
CA TRP A 176 6.51 -13.42 12.68
C TRP A 176 7.43 -13.22 13.88
N LEU A 177 7.24 -12.11 14.58
CA LEU A 177 7.97 -11.73 15.79
C LEU A 177 7.03 -11.69 16.99
N ASP A 178 7.57 -11.75 18.20
CA ASP A 178 6.75 -11.57 19.39
C ASP A 178 6.31 -10.10 19.53
N LEU A 179 5.15 -9.87 20.15
CA LEU A 179 4.70 -8.51 20.50
C LEU A 179 5.75 -7.72 21.29
N ALA A 180 6.58 -8.42 22.08
CA ALA A 180 7.70 -7.83 22.81
C ALA A 180 8.67 -7.06 21.90
N SER A 181 8.81 -7.45 20.63
CA SER A 181 9.63 -6.72 19.64
C SER A 181 9.15 -5.28 19.42
N TRP A 182 7.85 -5.04 19.55
CA TRP A 182 7.26 -3.70 19.51
C TRP A 182 7.41 -3.01 20.85
N THR A 183 6.87 -3.61 21.93
CA THR A 183 6.77 -2.93 23.24
C THR A 183 8.12 -2.53 23.79
N ASN A 184 9.14 -3.39 23.67
CA ASN A 184 10.49 -3.11 24.17
C ASN A 184 11.22 -2.01 23.37
N SER A 185 10.73 -1.70 22.18
CA SER A 185 11.27 -0.66 21.31
C SER A 185 10.51 0.66 21.48
N ILE A 186 9.44 0.73 22.28
CA ILE A 186 8.80 2.00 22.63
C ILE A 186 9.72 2.73 23.61
N HIS A 187 9.90 4.04 23.41
CA HIS A 187 10.70 4.87 24.30
C HIS A 187 10.18 4.76 25.75
N PRO A 188 11.07 4.65 26.77
CA PRO A 188 10.66 4.42 28.17
C PRO A 188 9.58 5.36 28.69
N ASP A 189 9.71 6.66 28.43
CA ASP A 189 8.72 7.68 28.81
C ASP A 189 7.33 7.47 28.18
N ASP A 190 7.27 6.90 26.97
CA ASP A 190 6.03 6.74 26.21
C ASP A 190 5.38 5.38 26.49
N HIS A 191 6.17 4.40 26.97
CA HIS A 191 5.75 3.01 27.15
C HIS A 191 4.45 2.87 27.95
N ALA A 192 4.37 3.49 29.14
CA ALA A 192 3.21 3.40 30.00
C ALA A 192 1.94 4.01 29.36
N SER A 193 2.09 5.14 28.66
CA SER A 193 0.97 5.81 27.99
C SER A 193 0.41 4.98 26.83
N VAL A 194 1.31 4.50 25.96
CA VAL A 194 0.94 3.72 24.76
C VAL A 194 0.29 2.40 25.15
N THR A 195 0.90 1.66 26.07
CA THR A 195 0.36 0.37 26.53
C THR A 195 -0.99 0.52 27.20
N LYS A 196 -1.16 1.52 28.07
CA LYS A 196 -2.46 1.81 28.70
C LYS A 196 -3.53 2.17 27.67
N SER A 197 -3.17 2.99 26.67
CA SER A 197 -4.08 3.36 25.58
C SER A 197 -4.54 2.13 24.80
N LEU A 198 -3.61 1.23 24.45
CA LEU A 198 -3.93 -0.01 23.73
C LEU A 198 -4.80 -0.95 24.57
N THR A 199 -4.52 -1.11 25.88
CA THR A 199 -5.34 -1.91 26.78
C THR A 199 -6.76 -1.37 26.89
N ALA A 200 -6.91 -0.06 27.11
CA ALA A 200 -8.23 0.57 27.17
C ALA A 200 -9.01 0.40 25.86
N PHE A 201 -8.33 0.49 24.72
CA PHE A 201 -8.94 0.23 23.41
C PHE A 201 -9.42 -1.22 23.27
N PHE A 202 -8.66 -2.20 23.78
CA PHE A 202 -9.05 -3.62 23.72
C PHE A 202 -10.32 -3.90 24.53
N GLU A 203 -10.48 -3.22 25.66
CA GLU A 203 -11.65 -3.30 26.54
C GLU A 203 -12.85 -2.50 26.01
N SER A 204 -12.62 -1.56 25.10
CA SER A 204 -13.67 -0.75 24.47
C SER A 204 -14.45 -1.51 23.38
N LYS A 205 -15.48 -0.86 22.81
CA LYS A 205 -16.18 -1.34 21.61
C LYS A 205 -15.66 -0.71 20.31
N GLU A 206 -14.65 0.15 20.41
CA GLU A 206 -14.06 0.82 19.25
C GLU A 206 -13.34 -0.20 18.36
N ILE A 207 -13.32 0.13 17.07
CA ILE A 207 -12.65 -0.67 16.04
C ILE A 207 -11.36 -0.02 15.52
N PHE A 208 -11.13 1.26 15.86
CA PHE A 208 -10.00 2.05 15.40
C PHE A 208 -9.20 2.60 16.58
N TRP A 209 -7.89 2.39 16.54
CA TRP A 209 -6.94 2.91 17.51
C TRP A 209 -5.88 3.75 16.82
N SER A 210 -5.44 4.81 17.49
CA SER A 210 -4.31 5.60 17.04
C SER A 210 -3.46 6.08 18.21
N SER A 211 -2.15 6.14 17.99
CA SER A 211 -1.19 6.64 18.97
C SER A 211 0.02 7.25 18.29
N GLU A 212 0.59 8.30 18.89
CA GLU A 212 1.90 8.82 18.53
C GLU A 212 2.90 8.49 19.64
N TYR A 213 4.05 7.95 19.27
CA TYR A 213 5.08 7.59 20.24
C TYR A 213 6.48 7.58 19.64
N ARG A 214 7.48 7.67 20.49
CA ARG A 214 8.88 7.49 20.12
C ARG A 214 9.23 6.01 20.08
N PHE A 215 9.86 5.60 19.01
CA PHE A 215 10.39 4.26 18.80
C PHE A 215 11.92 4.29 18.80
N LEU A 216 12.54 3.32 19.45
CA LEU A 216 13.99 3.17 19.59
C LEU A 216 14.45 1.98 18.74
N ASP A 217 15.43 2.21 17.87
CA ASP A 217 16.13 1.10 17.23
C ASP A 217 17.22 0.50 18.13
N ASN A 218 17.83 -0.59 17.67
CA ASN A 218 18.90 -1.30 18.38
C ASN A 218 20.18 -0.48 18.57
N LYS A 219 20.31 0.68 17.89
CA LYS A 219 21.42 1.63 18.02
C LYS A 219 21.05 2.82 18.92
N GLY A 220 19.83 2.85 19.46
CA GLY A 220 19.32 3.93 20.30
C GLY A 220 18.86 5.16 19.51
N LYS A 221 18.75 5.09 18.18
CA LYS A 221 18.19 6.19 17.39
C LYS A 221 16.67 6.26 17.65
N VAL A 222 16.20 7.48 17.85
CA VAL A 222 14.79 7.79 18.08
C VAL A 222 14.08 8.06 16.76
N TYR A 223 12.94 7.42 16.58
CA TYR A 223 11.98 7.69 15.53
C TYR A 223 10.67 8.18 16.16
N TYR A 224 9.95 9.06 15.50
CA TYR A 224 8.60 9.45 15.89
C TYR A 224 7.60 8.75 14.98
N PHE A 225 6.77 7.90 15.56
CA PHE A 225 5.79 7.11 14.83
C PHE A 225 4.37 7.61 15.11
N THR A 226 3.54 7.64 14.06
CA THR A 226 2.08 7.66 14.20
C THR A 226 1.58 6.27 13.81
N ASP A 227 0.97 5.57 14.76
CA ASP A 227 0.41 4.23 14.58
C ASP A 227 -1.11 4.33 14.49
N ARG A 228 -1.69 3.61 13.53
CA ARG A 228 -3.13 3.49 13.32
C ARG A 228 -3.47 2.04 13.06
N GLY A 229 -4.32 1.46 13.90
CA GLY A 229 -4.69 0.06 13.80
C GLY A 229 -6.19 -0.16 13.86
N TYR A 230 -6.64 -1.14 13.07
CA TYR A 230 -8.00 -1.65 13.08
C TYR A 230 -8.05 -2.99 13.81
N LEU A 231 -9.01 -3.12 14.71
CA LEU A 231 -9.18 -4.31 15.54
C LEU A 231 -10.33 -5.16 15.04
N LEU A 232 -10.06 -6.45 14.87
CA LEU A 232 -11.04 -7.47 14.55
C LEU A 232 -11.38 -8.28 15.80
N ARG A 233 -12.67 -8.45 16.02
CA ARG A 233 -13.25 -9.20 17.13
C ARG A 233 -13.99 -10.42 16.60
N ASP A 234 -14.02 -11.48 17.38
CA ASP A 234 -14.83 -12.66 17.06
C ASP A 234 -16.32 -12.40 17.32
N GLN A 235 -17.16 -13.40 17.05
CA GLN A 235 -18.61 -13.34 17.30
C GLN A 235 -19.00 -13.09 18.77
N ASN A 236 -18.07 -13.32 19.72
CA ASN A 236 -18.26 -13.08 21.15
C ASN A 236 -17.71 -11.70 21.59
N GLY A 237 -17.19 -10.89 20.66
CA GLY A 237 -16.62 -9.58 20.94
C GLY A 237 -15.16 -9.61 21.42
N LYS A 238 -14.50 -10.77 21.42
CA LYS A 238 -13.10 -10.91 21.88
C LYS A 238 -12.13 -10.47 20.76
N PRO A 239 -11.16 -9.58 21.04
CA PRO A 239 -10.10 -9.24 20.10
C PRO A 239 -9.30 -10.49 19.69
N PHE A 240 -9.10 -10.71 18.38
CA PHE A 240 -8.25 -11.81 17.90
C PHE A 240 -7.19 -11.38 16.88
N ARG A 241 -7.39 -10.25 16.19
CA ARG A 241 -6.45 -9.76 15.17
C ARG A 241 -6.48 -8.24 15.11
N MET A 242 -5.33 -7.63 14.86
CA MET A 242 -5.19 -6.20 14.62
C MET A 242 -4.34 -5.99 13.36
N ILE A 243 -4.76 -5.09 12.47
CA ILE A 243 -4.02 -4.73 11.26
C ILE A 243 -3.86 -3.23 11.25
N GLY A 244 -2.65 -2.74 10.99
CA GLY A 244 -2.41 -1.32 11.04
C GLY A 244 -1.26 -0.86 10.16
N ALA A 245 -1.09 0.46 10.15
CA ALA A 245 -0.03 1.16 9.46
C ALA A 245 0.66 2.11 10.43
N VAL A 246 1.99 2.19 10.33
CA VAL A 246 2.82 3.11 11.09
C VAL A 246 3.55 4.02 10.11
N ALA A 247 3.34 5.32 10.26
CA ALA A 247 4.08 6.32 9.49
C ALA A 247 5.22 6.90 10.32
N ASP A 248 6.41 7.02 9.71
CA ASP A 248 7.54 7.71 10.29
C ASP A 248 7.40 9.24 10.08
N ILE A 249 7.10 9.94 11.17
CA ILE A 249 6.96 11.40 11.21
C ILE A 249 8.18 12.09 11.85
N THR A 250 9.32 11.40 11.92
CA THR A 250 10.56 11.93 12.53
C THR A 250 10.99 13.26 11.92
N ASN A 251 11.08 13.33 10.59
CA ASN A 251 11.47 14.56 9.89
C ASN A 251 10.46 15.69 10.15
N LEU A 252 9.16 15.37 10.16
CA LEU A 252 8.11 16.33 10.45
C LEU A 252 8.24 16.89 11.88
N LYS A 253 8.42 16.02 12.89
CA LYS A 253 8.60 16.43 14.29
C LYS A 253 9.86 17.25 14.48
N ASN A 254 10.98 16.85 13.88
CA ASN A 254 12.24 17.59 13.96
C ASN A 254 12.10 19.00 13.34
N ASN A 255 11.44 19.12 12.18
CA ASN A 255 11.17 20.42 11.58
C ASN A 255 10.27 21.29 12.47
N ILE A 256 9.23 20.72 13.09
CA ILE A 256 8.35 21.44 14.03
C ILE A 256 9.13 21.92 15.26
N ILE A 257 10.03 21.10 15.82
CA ILE A 257 10.86 21.47 16.96
C ILE A 257 11.80 22.63 16.60
N GLN A 258 12.50 22.53 15.47
CA GLN A 258 13.40 23.60 14.98
C GLN A 258 12.64 24.92 14.77
N LEU A 259 11.44 24.88 14.19
CA LEU A 259 10.60 26.07 14.02
C LEU A 259 10.20 26.69 15.37
N LYS A 260 9.86 25.86 16.37
CA LYS A 260 9.52 26.35 17.71
C LYS A 260 10.71 27.01 18.41
N GLU A 261 11.89 26.40 18.33
CA GLU A 261 13.13 26.98 18.88
C GLU A 261 13.46 28.32 18.22
N MET A 262 13.34 28.39 16.90
CA MET A 262 13.54 29.63 16.16
C MET A 262 12.55 30.74 16.57
N LEU A 263 11.27 30.40 16.73
CA LEU A 263 10.25 31.34 17.19
C LEU A 263 10.55 31.85 18.61
N PHE A 264 10.99 30.96 19.50
CA PHE A 264 11.39 31.33 20.85
C PHE A 264 12.57 32.32 20.84
N MET A 265 13.63 32.01 20.09
CA MET A 265 14.80 32.88 19.96
C MET A 265 14.44 34.24 19.34
N THR A 266 13.57 34.25 18.34
CA THR A 266 13.06 35.47 17.69
C THR A 266 12.31 36.34 18.71
N SER A 267 11.38 35.76 19.47
CA SER A 267 10.64 36.48 20.52
C SER A 267 11.58 37.10 21.55
N HIS A 268 12.62 36.37 21.96
CA HIS A 268 13.61 36.87 22.90
C HIS A 268 14.41 38.05 22.34
N ARG A 269 14.92 37.96 21.10
CA ARG A 269 15.68 39.05 20.45
C ARG A 269 14.84 40.31 20.20
N VAL A 270 13.53 40.19 19.98
CA VAL A 270 12.62 41.34 19.84
C VAL A 270 12.33 41.99 21.20
N ARG A 271 12.16 41.19 22.26
CA ARG A 271 11.75 41.70 23.57
C ARG A 271 12.76 42.66 24.20
N VAL A 272 14.06 42.37 24.09
CA VAL A 272 15.13 43.16 24.72
C VAL A 272 15.15 44.62 24.26
N PRO A 273 15.26 44.94 22.95
CA PRO A 273 15.27 46.33 22.50
C PRO A 273 13.94 47.04 22.80
N ILE A 274 12.79 46.35 22.70
CA ILE A 274 11.49 46.94 23.05
C ILE A 274 11.43 47.30 24.53
N ALA A 275 11.86 46.40 25.42
CA ALA A 275 11.88 46.67 26.87
C ALA A 275 12.80 47.86 27.20
N ASN A 276 13.96 47.96 26.54
CA ASN A 276 14.87 49.09 26.70
C ASN A 276 14.23 50.40 26.22
N ILE A 277 13.59 50.41 25.03
CA ILE A 277 12.92 51.60 24.49
C ILE A 277 11.82 52.06 25.44
N LEU A 278 10.96 51.14 25.92
CA LEU A 278 9.88 51.47 26.83
C LEU A 278 10.41 52.01 28.17
N GLY A 279 11.33 51.29 28.81
CA GLY A 279 11.89 51.72 30.10
C GLY A 279 12.62 53.05 30.02
N LEU A 280 13.40 53.30 28.97
CA LEU A 280 14.05 54.58 28.74
C LEU A 280 13.04 55.68 28.41
N SER A 281 11.98 55.36 27.66
CA SER A 281 10.92 56.31 27.35
C SER A 281 10.18 56.77 28.60
N ASP A 282 9.93 55.86 29.55
CA ASP A 282 9.28 56.20 30.83
C ASP A 282 10.14 57.16 31.67
N THR A 283 11.47 57.03 31.60
CA THR A 283 12.42 57.93 32.30
C THR A 283 12.62 59.28 31.64
N LEU A 284 12.16 59.48 30.39
CA LEU A 284 12.37 60.75 29.67
C LEU A 284 11.75 61.93 30.40
N ASP A 285 10.56 61.75 30.99
CA ASP A 285 9.82 62.80 31.69
C ASP A 285 10.53 63.29 32.96
N GLU A 286 11.28 62.40 33.63
CA GLU A 286 12.03 62.70 34.86
C GLU A 286 13.36 63.42 34.58
N SER A 287 13.99 63.14 33.43
CA SER A 287 15.30 63.67 33.04
C SER A 287 15.25 64.95 32.19
N ILE A 288 14.06 65.54 31.96
CA ILE A 288 13.88 66.76 31.13
C ILE A 288 14.75 67.94 31.63
N ALA A 289 15.04 67.99 32.93
CA ALA A 289 15.82 69.07 33.53
C ALA A 289 17.35 68.95 33.34
N ASP A 290 17.89 67.78 32.96
CA ASP A 290 19.31 67.58 32.64
C ASP A 290 19.50 67.26 31.14
N PRO A 291 19.90 68.25 30.32
CA PRO A 291 20.15 68.05 28.89
C PRO A 291 21.20 66.96 28.57
N THR A 292 22.14 66.70 29.48
CA THR A 292 23.20 65.70 29.27
C THR A 292 22.65 64.29 29.46
N GLU A 293 21.84 64.08 30.49
CA GLU A 293 21.14 62.82 30.75
C GLU A 293 20.09 62.53 29.68
N LEU A 294 19.30 63.53 29.31
CA LEU A 294 18.31 63.45 28.22
C LEU A 294 18.96 63.00 26.90
N LYS A 295 20.12 63.57 26.55
CA LYS A 295 20.87 63.17 25.34
C LYS A 295 21.28 61.70 25.38
N LYS A 296 21.76 61.20 26.52
CA LYS A 296 22.15 59.78 26.69
C LYS A 296 20.95 58.85 26.56
N ILE A 297 19.82 59.17 27.19
CA ILE A 297 18.59 58.37 27.11
C ILE A 297 18.12 58.27 25.64
N VAL A 298 18.09 59.40 24.93
CA VAL A 298 17.73 59.42 23.49
C VAL A 298 18.71 58.61 22.64
N GLU A 299 20.02 58.65 22.93
CA GLU A 299 21.02 57.82 22.24
C GLU A 299 20.79 56.32 22.47
N PHE A 300 20.46 55.89 23.69
CA PHE A 300 20.17 54.47 23.99
C PHE A 300 18.85 53.98 23.39
N ILE A 301 17.81 54.82 23.34
CA ILE A 301 16.57 54.52 22.61
C ILE A 301 16.86 54.34 21.12
N LYS A 302 17.62 55.26 20.51
CA LYS A 302 18.03 55.16 19.10
C LYS A 302 18.81 53.88 18.83
N LEU A 303 19.78 53.55 19.69
CA LEU A 303 20.56 52.32 19.57
C LEU A 303 19.66 51.07 19.65
N SER A 304 18.72 51.06 20.58
CA SER A 304 17.77 49.94 20.72
C SER A 304 16.84 49.82 19.51
N ALA A 305 16.40 50.94 18.92
CA ALA A 305 15.60 50.96 17.70
C ALA A 305 16.39 50.46 16.48
N ILE A 306 17.66 50.88 16.33
CA ILE A 306 18.56 50.39 15.27
C ILE A 306 18.77 48.88 15.40
N ASN A 307 19.06 48.39 16.61
CA ASN A 307 19.23 46.94 16.85
C ASN A 307 17.97 46.14 16.48
N LEU A 308 16.78 46.71 16.72
CA LEU A 308 15.53 46.08 16.33
C LEU A 308 15.36 46.09 14.80
N GLU A 309 15.66 47.21 14.14
CA GLU A 309 15.62 47.32 12.67
C GLU A 309 16.58 46.33 12.00
N GLU A 310 17.84 46.26 12.45
CA GLU A 310 18.84 45.30 11.97
C GLU A 310 18.33 43.86 12.12
N PHE A 311 17.77 43.51 13.29
CA PHE A 311 17.19 42.19 13.50
C PHE A 311 16.02 41.90 12.55
N THR A 312 15.12 42.87 12.32
CA THR A 312 14.02 42.68 11.35
C THR A 312 14.54 42.47 9.93
N HIS A 313 15.64 43.15 9.56
CA HIS A 313 16.28 42.96 8.25
C HIS A 313 16.90 41.56 8.12
N GLU A 314 17.66 41.10 9.13
CA GLU A 314 18.21 39.74 9.20
C GLU A 314 17.12 38.67 9.05
N LEU A 315 16.00 38.85 9.76
CA LEU A 315 14.90 37.90 9.77
C LEU A 315 14.19 37.83 8.41
N ASN A 316 13.96 38.97 7.75
CA ASN A 316 13.40 39.01 6.40
C ASN A 316 14.31 38.31 5.38
N HIS A 317 15.61 38.55 5.45
CA HIS A 317 16.58 37.89 4.57
C HIS A 317 16.62 36.37 4.80
N PHE A 318 16.59 35.93 6.05
CA PHE A 318 16.51 34.51 6.39
C PHE A 318 15.24 33.84 5.85
N ILE A 319 14.08 34.49 5.97
CA ILE A 319 12.79 33.97 5.47
C ILE A 319 12.83 33.81 3.94
N GLN A 320 13.35 34.79 3.20
CA GLN A 320 13.45 34.69 1.74
C GLN A 320 14.36 33.54 1.32
N ASN A 321 15.55 33.42 1.90
CA ASN A 321 16.46 32.32 1.59
C ASN A 321 15.86 30.94 1.92
N SER A 322 15.13 30.84 3.04
CA SER A 322 14.46 29.59 3.43
C SER A 322 13.36 29.21 2.44
N LYS A 323 12.62 30.20 1.94
CA LYS A 323 11.58 30.02 0.92
C LYS A 323 12.18 29.54 -0.41
N ASP A 324 13.24 30.19 -0.88
CA ASP A 324 13.92 29.82 -2.12
C ASP A 324 14.50 28.40 -2.06
N GLN A 325 15.04 27.99 -0.91
CA GLN A 325 15.54 26.63 -0.70
C GLN A 325 14.42 25.58 -0.70
N ALA A 326 13.25 25.91 -0.14
CA ALA A 326 12.10 25.02 -0.14
C ALA A 326 11.53 24.84 -1.55
N GLU A 327 11.39 25.92 -2.32
CA GLU A 327 10.89 25.88 -3.69
C GLU A 327 11.83 25.09 -4.62
N ASN A 328 13.15 25.24 -4.46
CA ASN A 328 14.15 24.46 -5.21
C ASN A 328 14.17 22.96 -4.87
N LYS A 329 13.74 22.57 -3.66
CA LYS A 329 13.62 21.16 -3.27
C LYS A 329 12.36 20.49 -3.81
N ILE A 330 11.30 21.26 -4.09
CA ILE A 330 10.04 20.74 -4.65
C ILE A 330 10.14 20.51 -6.17
N GLN A 331 11.07 21.20 -6.85
CA GLN A 331 11.28 21.07 -8.31
C GLN A 331 12.25 19.95 -8.73
N LYS A 332 12.86 19.22 -7.78
CA LYS A 332 13.78 18.10 -8.04
C LYS A 332 13.17 16.78 -7.64
#